data_AF-A0A6C0AXP0-F1
#
_entry.id   AF-A0A6C0AXP0-F1
#
_cell.length_a   1.000
_cell.length_b   1.000
_cell.length_c   1.000
_cell.angle_alpha   90.00
_cell.angle_beta   90.00
_cell.angle_gamma   90.00
#
_symmetry.space_group_name_H-M   'P 1'
#
loop_
_entity.id
_entity.type
_entity.pdbx_description
1 polymer ?
#
loop_
_entity_poly.entity_id
_entity_poly.type
_entity_poly.pdbx_seq_one_letter_code
_entity_poly.pdbx_strand_id
1 'polypeptide(L)'
;MNNSNLIIYTFVVTAIWDVILRFMSLNYNKLPKIIDSFLPFIKDLKPYFENHTLLAAALIAGFVGATTQPIIIFFMSFPKNLKNYKYIFKFLILSFIISGLYGFIMKWSGLFPHLQRYYYDKLGVIRSIYHDGISGLIVQITLLFLFNIF
;
A
#
# COMPACT_ATOMS: atom_id res chain seq x y z
N MET A 1 -6.17 -2.28 -21.50
CA MET A 1 -5.72 -3.30 -20.55
C MET A 1 -6.91 -4.03 -19.96
N ASN A 2 -6.84 -5.35 -19.81
CA ASN A 2 -7.84 -6.15 -19.12
C ASN A 2 -7.70 -5.98 -17.60
N ASN A 3 -8.80 -6.11 -16.86
CA ASN A 3 -8.84 -6.00 -15.40
C ASN A 3 -7.90 -7.01 -14.73
N SER A 4 -7.78 -8.22 -15.28
CA SER A 4 -6.87 -9.26 -14.77
C SER A 4 -5.41 -8.81 -14.79
N ASN A 5 -4.97 -8.16 -15.87
CA ASN A 5 -3.60 -7.66 -15.97
C ASN A 5 -3.36 -6.56 -14.93
N LEU A 6 -4.32 -5.65 -14.77
CA LEU A 6 -4.22 -4.59 -13.76
C LEU A 6 -4.05 -5.17 -12.35
N ILE A 7 -4.81 -6.22 -11.99
CA ILE A 7 -4.69 -6.89 -10.69
C ILE A 7 -3.29 -7.52 -10.51
N ILE A 8 -2.77 -8.18 -11.55
CA ILE A 8 -1.41 -8.76 -11.52
C ILE A 8 -0.35 -7.66 -11.36
N TYR A 9 -0.48 -6.55 -12.07
CA TYR A 9 0.44 -5.43 -11.92
C TYR A 9 0.33 -4.78 -10.53
N THR A 10 -0.88 -4.64 -9.98
CA THR A 10 -1.07 -4.18 -8.60
C THR A 10 -0.37 -5.11 -7.63
N PHE A 11 -0.49 -6.43 -7.79
CA PHE A 11 0.22 -7.41 -6.96
C PHE A 11 1.74 -7.15 -6.97
N VAL A 12 2.33 -7.06 -8.17
CA VAL A 12 3.78 -6.88 -8.34
C VAL A 12 4.23 -5.53 -7.77
N VAL A 13 3.53 -4.45 -8.08
CA VAL A 13 3.88 -3.10 -7.61
C VAL A 13 3.79 -3.01 -6.09
N THR A 14 2.73 -3.53 -5.48
CA THR A 14 2.58 -3.52 -4.02
C THR A 14 3.66 -4.37 -3.33
N ALA A 15 3.99 -5.54 -3.89
CA ALA A 15 5.08 -6.37 -3.37
C ALA A 15 6.45 -5.67 -3.44
N ILE A 16 6.73 -4.94 -4.53
CA ILE A 16 7.97 -4.17 -4.67
C ILE A 16 8.03 -3.03 -3.63
N TRP A 17 6.93 -2.30 -3.44
CA TRP A 17 6.87 -1.25 -2.42
C TRP A 17 7.07 -1.79 -1.01
N ASP A 18 6.56 -2.98 -0.69
CA ASP A 18 6.82 -3.64 0.59
C ASP A 18 8.30 -4.03 0.77
N VAL A 19 8.96 -4.50 -0.30
CA VAL A 19 10.41 -4.76 -0.28
C VAL A 19 11.19 -3.47 0.00
N ILE A 20 10.82 -2.35 -0.62
CA ILE A 20 11.43 -1.03 -0.36
C ILE A 20 11.20 -0.63 1.11
N LEU A 21 9.96 -0.75 1.59
CA LEU A 21 9.59 -0.43 2.97
C LEU A 21 10.37 -1.27 3.99
N ARG A 22 10.59 -2.56 3.69
CA ARG A 22 11.44 -3.45 4.48
C ARG A 22 12.86 -2.94 4.57
N PHE A 23 13.48 -2.59 3.44
CA PHE A 23 14.84 -2.06 3.44
C PHE A 23 14.96 -0.76 4.23
N MET A 24 13.98 0.15 4.09
CA MET A 24 13.89 1.38 4.87
C MET A 24 13.76 1.08 6.37
N SER A 25 12.88 0.16 6.75
CA SER A 25 12.63 -0.21 8.14
C SER A 25 13.85 -0.85 8.81
N LEU A 26 14.52 -1.79 8.14
CA LEU A 26 15.70 -2.47 8.68
C LEU A 26 16.93 -1.55 8.76
N ASN A 27 17.03 -0.56 7.86
CA ASN A 27 18.13 0.41 7.80
C ASN A 27 17.73 1.80 8.32
N TYR A 28 16.71 1.88 9.17
CA TYR A 28 16.10 3.15 9.58
C TYR A 28 17.12 4.21 10.06
N ASN A 29 18.13 3.80 10.82
CA ASN A 29 19.18 4.71 11.34
C ASN A 29 20.07 5.34 10.25
N LYS A 30 20.05 4.81 9.01
CA LYS A 30 20.79 5.34 7.86
C LYS A 30 19.93 6.26 6.98
N LEU A 31 18.64 6.37 7.28
CA LEU A 31 17.73 7.24 6.53
C LEU A 31 17.96 8.71 6.87
N PRO A 32 17.64 9.64 5.96
CA PRO A 32 17.69 11.07 6.26
C PRO A 32 16.80 11.41 7.46
N LYS A 33 17.27 12.28 8.38
CA LYS A 33 16.54 12.68 9.60
C LYS A 33 15.14 13.25 9.35
N ILE A 34 14.85 13.68 8.12
CA ILE A 34 13.50 14.12 7.74
C ILE A 34 12.50 12.95 7.85
N ILE A 35 12.93 11.72 7.54
CA ILE A 35 12.08 10.52 7.64
C ILE A 35 11.73 10.22 9.10
N ASP A 36 12.62 10.52 10.05
CA ASP A 36 12.32 10.37 11.48
C ASP A 36 11.14 11.24 11.92
N SER A 37 11.02 12.44 11.34
CA SER A 37 9.98 13.40 11.69
C SER A 37 8.66 13.12 10.95
N PHE A 38 8.73 12.71 9.68
CA PHE A 38 7.54 12.54 8.83
C PHE A 38 6.97 11.12 8.84
N LEU A 39 7.80 10.09 8.94
CA LEU A 39 7.40 8.68 8.84
C LEU A 39 8.00 7.84 9.98
N PRO A 40 7.79 8.21 11.26
CA PRO A 40 8.33 7.47 12.41
C PRO A 40 7.87 6.01 12.46
N PHE A 41 6.68 5.71 11.91
CA PHE A 41 6.11 4.37 11.88
C PHE A 41 6.96 3.34 11.12
N ILE A 42 7.85 3.77 10.21
CA ILE A 42 8.73 2.86 9.48
C ILE A 42 9.66 2.13 10.45
N LYS A 43 10.09 2.79 11.52
CA LYS A 43 10.86 2.17 12.60
C LYS A 43 10.07 1.09 13.33
N ASP A 44 8.78 1.32 13.51
CA ASP A 44 7.89 0.40 14.24
C ASP A 44 7.63 -0.90 13.48
N LEU A 45 7.76 -0.89 12.15
CA LEU A 45 7.67 -2.07 11.29
C LEU A 45 8.90 -3.01 11.37
N LYS A 46 9.98 -2.59 12.02
CA LYS A 46 11.22 -3.37 12.06
C LYS A 46 11.01 -4.79 12.60
N PRO A 47 10.32 -5.00 13.74
CA PRO A 47 10.04 -6.35 14.23
C PRO A 47 9.14 -7.17 13.31
N TYR A 48 8.23 -6.53 12.55
CA TYR A 48 7.41 -7.23 11.57
C TYR A 48 8.29 -7.82 10.44
N PHE A 49 9.23 -7.02 9.93
CA PHE A 49 10.15 -7.44 8.86
C PHE A 49 11.30 -8.34 9.29
N GLU A 50 11.65 -8.36 10.57
CA GLU A 50 12.60 -9.32 11.16
C GLU A 50 11.96 -10.70 11.34
N ASN A 51 10.65 -10.76 11.61
CA ASN A 51 9.91 -12.02 11.76
C ASN A 51 9.52 -12.68 10.43
N HIS A 52 9.49 -11.94 9.33
CA HIS A 52 9.13 -12.46 8.01
C HIS A 52 10.33 -12.50 7.07
N THR A 53 10.40 -13.54 6.23
CA THR A 53 11.32 -13.53 5.09
C THR A 53 10.93 -12.42 4.11
N LEU A 54 11.89 -11.93 3.32
CA LEU A 54 11.64 -10.91 2.29
C LEU A 54 10.49 -11.32 1.37
N LEU A 55 10.50 -12.58 0.93
CA LEU A 55 9.47 -13.10 0.03
C LEU A 55 8.11 -13.20 0.72
N ALA A 56 8.06 -13.67 1.97
CA ALA A 56 6.79 -13.82 2.69
C ALA A 56 6.09 -12.47 2.90
N ALA A 57 6.80 -11.44 3.36
CA ALA A 57 6.23 -10.10 3.54
C ALA A 57 5.74 -9.52 2.21
N ALA A 58 6.56 -9.62 1.16
CA ALA A 58 6.22 -9.11 -0.17
C ALA A 58 5.00 -9.80 -0.78
N LEU A 59 4.87 -11.13 -0.61
CA LEU A 59 3.70 -11.90 -1.08
C LEU A 59 2.43 -11.50 -0.33
N ILE A 60 2.51 -11.28 0.98
CA ILE A 60 1.37 -10.80 1.79
C ILE A 60 0.92 -9.43 1.29
N ALA A 61 1.85 -8.49 1.14
CA ALA A 61 1.53 -7.15 0.65
C ALA A 61 0.96 -7.18 -0.77
N GLY A 62 1.59 -7.96 -1.67
CA GLY A 62 1.09 -8.18 -3.03
C GLY A 62 -0.34 -8.74 -3.04
N PHE A 63 -0.62 -9.75 -2.20
CA PHE A 63 -1.95 -10.33 -2.07
C PHE A 63 -2.99 -9.29 -1.63
N VAL A 64 -2.67 -8.50 -0.60
CA VAL A 64 -3.53 -7.40 -0.11
C VAL A 64 -3.82 -6.38 -1.21
N GLY A 65 -2.80 -6.00 -1.99
CA GLY A 65 -2.98 -5.12 -3.13
C GLY A 65 -3.90 -5.72 -4.20
N ALA A 66 -3.68 -7.00 -4.52
CA ALA A 66 -4.43 -7.73 -5.54
C ALA A 66 -5.89 -7.96 -5.17
N THR A 67 -6.22 -8.11 -3.88
CA THR A 67 -7.60 -8.24 -3.40
C THR A 67 -8.31 -6.89 -3.25
N THR A 68 -7.55 -5.82 -2.98
CA THR A 68 -8.10 -4.45 -2.92
C THR A 68 -8.45 -3.91 -4.30
N GLN A 69 -7.62 -4.20 -5.33
CA GLN A 69 -7.81 -3.67 -6.68
C GLN A 69 -9.19 -3.99 -7.32
N PRO A 70 -9.72 -5.23 -7.26
CA PRO A 70 -11.06 -5.57 -7.72
C PRO A 70 -12.16 -4.67 -7.14
N ILE A 71 -12.05 -4.32 -5.85
CA ILE A 71 -13.02 -3.46 -5.18
C ILE A 71 -12.95 -2.05 -5.76
N ILE A 72 -11.74 -1.51 -5.96
CA ILE A 72 -11.55 -0.19 -6.59
C ILE A 72 -12.17 -0.16 -8.00
N ILE A 73 -11.83 -1.15 -8.84
CA ILE A 73 -12.27 -1.18 -10.23
C ILE A 73 -13.77 -1.46 -10.39
N PHE A 74 -14.40 -2.11 -9.40
CA PHE A 74 -15.85 -2.29 -9.35
C PHE A 74 -16.58 -0.95 -9.28
N PHE A 75 -16.07 -0.01 -8.47
CA PHE A 75 -16.65 1.33 -8.34
C PHE A 75 -16.22 2.28 -9.45
N MET A 76 -14.96 2.22 -9.89
CA MET A 76 -14.45 3.11 -10.93
C MET A 76 -13.34 2.45 -11.73
N SER A 77 -13.51 2.38 -13.04
CA SER A 77 -12.48 1.83 -13.93
C SER A 77 -11.16 2.59 -13.85
N PHE A 78 -10.06 1.88 -14.06
CA PHE A 78 -8.73 2.48 -14.04
C PHE A 78 -8.58 3.57 -15.14
N PRO A 79 -8.02 4.76 -14.82
CA PRO A 79 -7.88 5.84 -15.78
C PRO A 79 -6.98 5.44 -16.97
N LYS A 80 -7.49 5.61 -18.19
CA LYS A 80 -6.76 5.34 -19.43
C LYS A 80 -6.19 6.59 -20.11
N ASN A 81 -6.61 7.78 -19.68
CA ASN A 81 -6.24 9.05 -20.29
C ASN A 81 -5.77 10.03 -19.22
N LEU A 82 -4.47 10.32 -19.19
CA LEU A 82 -3.86 11.24 -18.22
C LEU A 82 -4.33 12.69 -18.36
N LYS A 83 -4.88 13.09 -19.51
CA LYS A 83 -5.37 14.46 -19.73
C LYS A 83 -6.68 14.73 -18.97
N ASN A 84 -7.36 13.69 -18.49
CA ASN A 84 -8.58 13.86 -17.69
C ASN A 84 -8.26 13.92 -16.19
N TYR A 85 -7.67 15.04 -15.77
CA TYR A 85 -7.24 15.27 -14.39
C TYR A 85 -8.38 15.11 -13.38
N LYS A 86 -9.60 15.53 -13.73
CA LYS A 86 -10.78 15.40 -12.86
C LYS A 86 -11.14 13.93 -12.61
N TYR A 87 -11.05 13.08 -13.63
CA TYR A 87 -11.31 11.65 -13.49
C TYR A 87 -10.23 10.96 -12.65
N ILE A 88 -8.94 11.28 -12.92
CA ILE A 88 -7.82 10.73 -12.16
C ILE A 88 -7.91 11.13 -10.69
N PHE A 89 -8.21 12.39 -10.41
CA PHE A 89 -8.35 12.87 -9.04
C PHE A 89 -9.46 12.14 -8.27
N LYS A 90 -10.63 11.95 -8.91
CA LYS A 90 -11.71 11.13 -8.33
C LYS A 90 -11.30 9.68 -8.09
N PHE A 91 -10.58 9.07 -9.04
CA PHE A 91 -10.08 7.71 -8.94
C PHE A 91 -9.07 7.56 -7.79
N LEU A 92 -8.17 8.53 -7.62
CA LEU A 92 -7.21 8.56 -6.52
C LEU A 92 -7.91 8.71 -5.15
N ILE A 93 -8.89 9.60 -5.03
CA ILE A 93 -9.71 9.73 -3.80
C ILE A 93 -10.40 8.41 -3.48
N LEU A 94 -11.04 7.78 -4.46
CA LEU A 94 -11.70 6.50 -4.28
C LEU A 94 -10.71 5.41 -3.83
N SER A 95 -9.53 5.38 -4.44
CA SER A 95 -8.47 4.42 -4.10
C SER A 95 -7.94 4.63 -2.68
N PHE A 96 -7.78 5.88 -2.25
CA PHE A 96 -7.43 6.24 -0.87
C PHE A 96 -8.48 5.72 0.12
N ILE A 97 -9.77 5.98 -0.15
CA ILE A 97 -10.87 5.55 0.72
C ILE A 97 -10.92 4.02 0.81
N ILE A 98 -10.92 3.32 -0.33
CA ILE A 98 -11.04 1.85 -0.35
C ILE A 98 -9.83 1.20 0.32
N SER A 99 -8.61 1.70 0.07
CA SER A 99 -7.40 1.12 0.68
C SER A 99 -7.37 1.36 2.19
N GLY A 100 -7.76 2.56 2.65
CA GLY A 100 -7.89 2.85 4.08
C GLY A 100 -8.93 1.97 4.78
N LEU A 101 -10.09 1.75 4.14
CA LEU A 101 -11.12 0.84 4.66
C LEU A 101 -10.66 -0.63 4.64
N TYR A 102 -9.90 -1.04 3.63
CA TYR A 102 -9.34 -2.38 3.56
C TYR A 102 -8.40 -2.67 4.72
N GLY A 103 -7.60 -1.68 5.14
CA GLY A 103 -6.78 -1.73 6.34
C GLY A 103 -7.58 -2.08 7.61
N PHE A 104 -8.78 -1.52 7.75
CA PHE A 104 -9.68 -1.86 8.85
C PHE A 104 -10.15 -3.32 8.80
N ILE A 105 -10.48 -3.82 7.61
CA ILE A 105 -10.86 -5.22 7.39
C ILE A 105 -9.69 -6.14 7.77
N MET A 106 -8.46 -5.81 7.36
CA MET A 106 -7.28 -6.59 7.73
C MET A 106 -7.05 -6.62 9.24
N LYS A 107 -7.18 -5.47 9.91
CA LYS A 107 -7.07 -5.39 11.37
C LYS A 107 -8.11 -6.26 12.07
N TRP A 108 -9.37 -6.21 11.61
CA TRP A 108 -10.46 -6.96 12.25
C TRP A 108 -10.44 -8.45 11.94
N SER A 109 -9.88 -8.84 10.79
CA SER A 109 -9.79 -10.25 10.36
C SER A 109 -8.91 -11.12 11.25
N GLY A 110 -7.96 -10.53 12.00
CA GLY A 110 -6.97 -11.27 12.80
C GLY A 110 -5.96 -12.08 11.98
N LEU A 111 -5.98 -11.99 10.65
CA LEU A 111 -5.11 -12.76 9.75
C LEU A 111 -3.62 -12.36 9.87
N PHE A 112 -3.34 -11.12 10.27
CA PHE A 112 -1.98 -10.57 10.32
C PHE A 112 -1.61 -10.09 11.74
N PRO A 113 -1.43 -11.00 12.72
CA PRO A 113 -1.26 -10.63 14.13
C PRO A 113 0.02 -9.83 14.41
N HIS A 114 1.10 -10.10 13.67
CA HIS A 114 2.35 -9.34 13.81
C HIS A 114 2.22 -7.93 13.21
N LEU A 115 1.55 -7.78 12.07
CA LEU A 115 1.26 -6.48 11.49
C LEU A 115 0.35 -5.68 12.43
N GLN A 116 -0.63 -6.33 13.04
CA GLN A 116 -1.49 -5.69 14.05
C GLN A 116 -0.68 -5.13 15.21
N ARG A 117 0.13 -5.96 15.85
CA ARG A 117 0.91 -5.58 17.05
C ARG A 117 1.91 -4.46 16.78
N TYR A 118 2.62 -4.52 15.65
CA TYR A 118 3.74 -3.62 15.39
C TYR A 118 3.37 -2.38 14.58
N TYR A 119 2.28 -2.41 13.83
CA TYR A 119 1.82 -1.29 13.00
C TYR A 119 0.49 -0.71 13.52
N TYR A 120 -0.59 -1.50 13.50
CA TYR A 120 -1.94 -1.01 13.79
C TYR A 120 -2.15 -0.56 15.24
N ASP A 121 -1.56 -1.27 16.20
CA ASP A 121 -1.74 -0.96 17.63
C ASP A 121 -0.89 0.23 18.06
N LYS A 122 0.29 0.42 17.45
CA LYS A 122 1.16 1.56 17.70
C LYS A 122 0.67 2.85 17.05
N LEU A 123 0.18 2.77 15.81
CA LEU A 123 -0.35 3.93 15.09
C LEU A 123 -1.73 4.37 15.62
N GLY A 124 -2.52 3.42 16.11
CA GLY A 124 -3.93 3.63 16.40
C GLY A 124 -4.78 3.63 15.11
N VAL A 125 -6.09 3.45 15.29
CA VAL A 125 -7.03 3.19 14.18
C VAL A 125 -6.99 4.31 13.12
N ILE A 126 -7.12 5.57 13.54
CA ILE A 126 -7.21 6.70 12.61
C ILE A 126 -5.95 6.86 11.76
N ARG A 127 -4.76 6.79 12.37
CA ARG A 127 -3.49 6.95 11.63
C ARG A 127 -3.21 5.76 10.73
N SER A 128 -3.53 4.54 11.16
CA SER A 128 -3.36 3.35 10.33
C SER A 128 -4.20 3.39 9.05
N ILE A 129 -5.47 3.83 9.14
CA ILE A 129 -6.35 4.02 7.97
C ILE A 129 -5.75 5.05 7.02
N TYR A 130 -5.21 6.16 7.56
CA TYR A 130 -4.59 7.20 6.75
C TYR A 130 -3.35 6.68 6.00
N HIS A 131 -2.47 5.93 6.68
CA HIS A 131 -1.29 5.33 6.04
C HIS A 131 -1.64 4.26 5.01
N ASP A 132 -2.67 3.43 5.27
CA ASP A 132 -3.14 2.42 4.32
C ASP A 132 -3.77 3.08 3.08
N GLY A 133 -4.49 4.18 3.27
CA GLY A 133 -4.97 5.03 2.18
C GLY A 133 -3.82 5.63 1.34
N ILE A 134 -2.77 6.15 1.99
CA ILE A 134 -1.57 6.65 1.30
C ILE A 134 -0.89 5.53 0.52
N SER A 135 -0.75 4.34 1.10
CA SER A 135 -0.16 3.19 0.42
C SER A 135 -0.92 2.86 -0.88
N GLY A 136 -2.25 2.88 -0.81
CA GLY A 136 -3.12 2.76 -1.98
C GLY A 136 -2.83 3.81 -3.05
N LEU A 137 -2.67 5.08 -2.66
CA LEU A 137 -2.31 6.16 -3.59
C LEU A 137 -0.96 5.93 -4.25
N ILE A 138 0.07 5.56 -3.49
CA ILE A 138 1.42 5.30 -3.99
C ILE A 138 1.37 4.21 -5.07
N VAL A 139 0.65 3.11 -4.81
CA VAL A 139 0.47 2.02 -5.77
C VAL A 139 -0.27 2.50 -7.01
N GLN A 140 -1.40 3.19 -6.89
CA GLN A 140 -2.15 3.67 -8.06
C GLN A 140 -1.37 4.69 -8.89
N ILE A 141 -0.63 5.61 -8.25
CA ILE A 141 0.21 6.59 -8.94
C ILE A 141 1.34 5.87 -9.68
N THR A 142 1.97 4.88 -9.06
CA THR A 142 3.01 4.05 -9.70
C THR A 142 2.45 3.35 -10.94
N LEU A 143 1.25 2.74 -10.83
CA LEU A 143 0.58 2.10 -11.96
C LEU A 143 0.22 3.10 -13.07
N LEU A 144 -0.30 4.28 -12.71
CA LEU A 144 -0.59 5.34 -13.68
C LEU A 144 0.67 5.76 -14.43
N PHE A 145 1.81 5.89 -13.75
CA PHE A 145 3.07 6.22 -14.37
C PHE A 145 3.55 5.09 -15.31
N LEU A 146 3.54 3.84 -14.83
CA LEU A 146 3.96 2.67 -15.61
C LEU A 146 3.15 2.50 -16.91
N PHE A 147 1.84 2.72 -16.88
CA PHE A 147 0.99 2.50 -18.05
C PHE A 147 0.85 3.70 -19.00
N ASN A 148 1.52 4.82 -18.71
CA ASN A 148 1.45 6.00 -19.57
C ASN A 148 2.83 6.46 -20.07
N ILE A 149 3.91 5.87 -19.56
CA ILE A 149 5.26 6.08 -20.08
C ILE A 149 5.68 4.97 -21.04
N PHE A 150 5.14 3.76 -20.84
CA PHE A 150 5.26 2.63 -21.74
C PHE A 150 3.93 2.40 -22.47
#